data_AF-A0A817RVR3-F1
#
_entry.id   AF-A0A817RVR3-F1
#
_cell.length_a   1.000
_cell.length_b   1.000
_cell.length_c   1.000
_cell.angle_alpha   90.00
_cell.angle_beta   90.00
_cell.angle_gamma   90.00
#
_symmetry.space_group_name_H-M   'P 1'
#
loop_
_entity.id
_entity.type
_entity.pdbx_description
1 polymer ?
#
loop_
_entity_poly.entity_id
_entity_poly.type
_entity_poly.pdbx_seq_one_letter_code
_entity_poly.pdbx_strand_id
1 'polypeptide(L)'
;MLVALIGISTTTITATTTATTTTATTATTTSATTTTSATTTTSVTTTTTATTTSATTTTATTTTTTSAGGSTGGFNVSYPTTENPPNAIDGSLSSKYLNFGDSSSGCSGSSSPGINTGFYVTPTISSSSVAVGLLFATAADTPNRDPITVTLEGTNATGTAALNSGSSWTLIYSGSTGISSSTDPGRQTYVSQQSFSNTIAFQSYRLLITSKRGTENSVQYAEAHIIGYI
;
A
#
# COMPACT_ATOMS: atom_id res chain seq x y z
N MET A 1 1.31 23.44 37.00
CA MET A 1 0.24 22.44 36.82
C MET A 1 -0.81 23.07 35.92
N LEU A 2 -0.78 22.75 34.62
CA LEU A 2 -1.88 23.09 33.71
C LEU A 2 -1.93 21.98 32.66
N VAL A 3 -2.93 21.11 32.78
CA VAL A 3 -3.22 20.06 31.80
C VAL A 3 -4.18 20.69 30.80
N ALA A 4 -3.73 20.90 29.56
CA ALA A 4 -4.63 21.29 28.47
C ALA A 4 -5.41 20.04 28.03
N LEU A 5 -6.71 20.02 28.29
CA LEU A 5 -7.62 18.98 27.80
C LEU A 5 -7.78 19.17 26.29
N ILE A 6 -7.22 18.24 25.49
CA ILE A 6 -7.40 18.23 24.03
C ILE A 6 -8.80 17.68 23.75
N GLY A 7 -9.68 18.53 23.24
CA GLY A 7 -11.03 18.13 22.80
C GLY A 7 -10.96 17.36 21.49
N ILE A 8 -11.21 16.05 21.55
CA ILE A 8 -11.51 15.21 20.39
C ILE A 8 -12.98 15.41 20.03
N SER A 9 -13.26 16.00 18.87
CA SER A 9 -14.63 16.07 18.35
C SER A 9 -14.91 14.83 17.51
N THR A 10 -15.82 13.99 17.97
CA THR A 10 -16.36 12.85 17.23
C THR A 10 -17.62 13.27 16.51
N THR A 11 -17.68 13.05 15.19
CA THR A 11 -18.90 13.22 14.42
C THR A 11 -19.34 11.85 13.92
N THR A 12 -20.52 11.40 14.36
CA THR A 12 -21.14 10.16 13.87
C THR A 12 -21.91 10.50 12.60
N ILE A 13 -21.53 9.91 11.48
CA ILE A 13 -22.28 10.02 10.22
C ILE A 13 -22.99 8.69 9.99
N THR A 14 -24.32 8.71 10.00
CA THR A 14 -25.15 7.57 9.64
C THR A 14 -25.47 7.67 8.16
N ALA A 15 -24.90 6.80 7.34
CA ALA A 15 -25.27 6.66 5.93
C ALA A 15 -26.27 5.51 5.79
N THR A 16 -27.44 5.80 5.23
CA THR A 16 -28.46 4.81 4.90
C THR A 16 -28.41 4.54 3.40
N THR A 17 -28.06 3.31 3.01
CA THR A 17 -28.10 2.88 1.61
C THR A 17 -29.22 1.86 1.45
N THR A 18 -30.23 2.21 0.64
CA THR A 18 -31.34 1.31 0.30
C THR A 18 -31.04 0.64 -1.04
N ALA A 19 -30.80 -0.67 -1.02
CA ALA A 19 -30.72 -1.47 -2.24
C ALA A 19 -32.09 -2.07 -2.54
N THR A 20 -32.56 -1.91 -3.78
CA THR A 20 -33.85 -2.45 -4.23
C THR A 20 -33.59 -3.54 -5.26
N THR A 21 -33.97 -4.77 -4.96
CA THR A 21 -33.84 -5.90 -5.90
C THR A 21 -35.24 -6.31 -6.35
N THR A 22 -35.49 -6.27 -7.65
CA THR A 22 -36.78 -6.68 -8.24
C THR A 22 -36.61 -8.04 -8.89
N THR A 23 -37.35 -9.05 -8.44
CA THR A 23 -37.33 -10.39 -9.04
C THR A 23 -38.70 -10.66 -9.65
N ALA A 24 -38.75 -10.83 -10.97
CA ALA A 24 -39.96 -11.26 -11.68
C ALA A 24 -39.99 -12.78 -11.75
N THR A 25 -41.09 -13.40 -11.32
CA THR A 25 -41.31 -14.85 -11.43
C THR A 25 -42.51 -15.12 -12.34
N THR A 26 -42.30 -15.89 -13.41
CA THR A 26 -43.35 -16.27 -14.36
C THR A 26 -43.73 -17.74 -14.12
N ALA A 27 -44.98 -18.00 -13.72
CA ALA A 27 -45.53 -19.34 -13.63
C ALA A 27 -46.41 -19.64 -14.85
N THR A 28 -46.20 -20.79 -15.48
CA THR A 28 -46.95 -21.23 -16.67
C THR A 28 -47.86 -22.39 -16.29
N THR A 29 -49.19 -22.21 -16.38
CA THR A 29 -50.17 -23.30 -16.34
C THR A 29 -51.17 -23.16 -17.48
N THR A 30 -51.48 -24.29 -18.11
CA THR A 30 -52.19 -24.41 -19.38
C THR A 30 -53.71 -24.20 -19.24
N SER A 31 -54.28 -23.42 -20.17
CA SER A 31 -55.70 -23.21 -20.50
C SER A 31 -56.32 -21.86 -20.09
N ALA A 32 -56.81 -21.14 -21.12
CA ALA A 32 -57.57 -19.87 -21.14
C ALA A 32 -56.88 -18.63 -20.52
N THR A 33 -56.19 -17.89 -21.38
CA THR A 33 -55.23 -16.82 -21.07
C THR A 33 -55.87 -15.51 -20.60
N THR A 34 -55.73 -15.21 -19.30
CA THR A 34 -55.65 -13.83 -18.78
C THR A 34 -54.31 -13.72 -18.05
N THR A 35 -53.32 -13.02 -18.61
CA THR A 35 -52.02 -12.82 -17.97
C THR A 35 -52.14 -11.78 -16.87
N THR A 36 -51.89 -12.17 -15.62
CA THR A 36 -51.73 -11.23 -14.51
C THR A 36 -50.30 -11.35 -14.01
N SER A 37 -49.48 -10.34 -14.26
CA SER A 37 -48.11 -10.26 -13.71
C SER A 37 -48.18 -9.69 -12.29
N ALA A 38 -47.69 -10.45 -11.32
CA ALA A 38 -47.50 -9.97 -9.96
C ALA A 38 -46.05 -9.53 -9.78
N THR A 39 -45.83 -8.31 -9.28
CA THR A 39 -44.52 -7.78 -8.92
C THR A 39 -44.40 -7.75 -7.41
N THR A 40 -43.43 -8.47 -6.86
CA THR A 40 -43.10 -8.42 -5.42
C THR A 40 -41.83 -7.58 -5.24
N THR A 41 -41.94 -6.47 -4.53
CA THR A 41 -40.81 -5.60 -4.19
C THR A 41 -40.35 -5.92 -2.76
N THR A 42 -39.08 -6.31 -2.60
CA THR A 42 -38.47 -6.51 -1.29
C THR A 42 -37.37 -5.47 -1.10
N SER A 43 -37.53 -4.58 -0.12
CA SER A 43 -36.54 -3.59 0.27
C SER A 43 -35.78 -4.08 1.51
N VAL A 44 -34.45 -4.20 1.42
CA VAL A 44 -33.57 -4.51 2.55
C VAL A 44 -32.81 -3.24 2.94
N THR A 45 -32.94 -2.83 4.19
CA THR A 45 -32.23 -1.67 4.74
C THR A 45 -31.08 -2.15 5.61
N THR A 46 -29.85 -1.90 5.20
CA THR A 46 -28.64 -2.12 6.00
C THR A 46 -28.14 -0.78 6.53
N THR A 47 -27.98 -0.67 7.85
CA THR A 47 -27.43 0.51 8.50
C THR A 47 -26.00 0.21 8.92
N THR A 48 -25.03 0.92 8.36
CA THR A 48 -23.61 0.79 8.71
C THR A 48 -23.18 2.08 9.41
N THR A 49 -22.71 1.97 10.65
CA THR A 49 -22.22 3.13 11.41
C THR A 49 -20.71 3.23 11.24
N ALA A 50 -20.23 4.31 10.64
CA ALA A 50 -18.81 4.60 10.52
C ALA A 50 -18.45 5.82 11.37
N THR A 51 -17.47 5.66 12.27
CA THR A 51 -16.98 6.74 13.12
C THR A 51 -15.73 7.35 12.46
N THR A 52 -15.84 8.57 11.95
CA THR A 52 -14.68 9.30 11.41
C THR A 52 -14.23 10.37 12.40
N THR A 53 -13.01 10.24 12.92
CA THR A 53 -12.34 11.30 13.69
C THR A 53 -11.57 12.20 12.74
N SER A 54 -11.98 13.47 12.61
CA SER A 54 -11.18 14.49 11.95
C SER A 54 -10.20 15.08 12.95
N ALA A 55 -8.89 14.85 12.74
CA ALA A 55 -7.84 15.51 13.48
C ALA A 55 -7.55 16.89 12.87
N THR A 56 -7.63 17.93 13.69
CA THR A 56 -7.23 19.29 13.33
C THR A 56 -5.75 19.31 12.94
N THR A 57 -5.43 20.00 11.84
CA THR A 57 -4.08 20.20 11.32
C THR A 57 -3.21 20.92 12.36
N THR A 58 -2.55 20.17 13.22
CA THR A 58 -1.35 20.66 13.91
C THR A 58 -0.21 20.59 12.93
N THR A 59 0.42 21.74 12.68
CA THR A 59 1.72 21.84 12.03
C THR A 59 2.64 20.78 12.61
N ALA A 60 2.85 19.70 11.86
CA ALA A 60 3.80 18.67 12.21
C ALA A 60 5.17 19.34 12.19
N THR A 61 5.64 19.72 13.37
CA THR A 61 7.03 20.04 13.60
C THR A 61 7.83 18.93 12.96
N THR A 62 8.58 19.30 11.94
CA THR A 62 9.36 18.44 11.06
C THR A 62 10.42 17.72 11.87
N THR A 63 10.06 16.64 12.54
CA THR A 63 11.00 15.63 13.02
C THR A 63 11.10 14.54 11.96
N THR A 64 11.37 14.94 10.72
CA THR A 64 11.80 14.02 9.65
C THR A 64 13.30 13.80 9.80
N THR A 65 13.67 13.10 10.86
CA THR A 65 14.93 12.36 10.88
C THR A 65 14.56 10.91 11.15
N THR A 66 13.77 10.33 10.24
CA THR A 66 13.99 8.94 9.89
C THR A 66 15.41 8.89 9.36
N SER A 67 16.39 8.62 10.24
CA SER A 67 17.55 7.88 9.79
C SER A 67 16.96 6.64 9.15
N ALA A 68 16.83 6.65 7.83
CA ALA A 68 16.56 5.48 7.03
C ALA A 68 17.41 4.38 7.66
N GLY A 69 16.77 3.38 8.27
CA GLY A 69 17.49 2.25 8.83
C GLY A 69 18.52 1.83 7.78
N GLY A 70 19.79 1.71 8.17
CA GLY A 70 20.86 1.43 7.22
C GLY A 70 20.45 0.28 6.31
N SER A 71 20.27 0.58 5.02
CA SER A 71 19.79 -0.43 4.07
C SER A 71 20.80 -1.57 4.02
N THR A 72 20.36 -2.78 4.36
CA THR A 72 21.23 -3.96 4.39
C THR A 72 20.80 -5.10 3.47
N GLY A 73 19.98 -4.83 2.45
CA GLY A 73 19.79 -5.76 1.35
C GLY A 73 18.51 -5.53 0.56
N GLY A 74 18.58 -5.72 -0.76
CA GLY A 74 17.40 -5.89 -1.61
C GLY A 74 17.03 -7.37 -1.72
N PHE A 75 15.75 -7.68 -1.85
CA PHE A 75 15.33 -9.05 -2.21
C PHE A 75 15.53 -9.25 -3.71
N ASN A 76 16.14 -10.38 -4.11
CA ASN A 76 16.46 -10.72 -5.50
C ASN A 76 17.38 -9.66 -6.15
N VAL A 77 18.63 -9.61 -5.67
CA VAL A 77 19.65 -8.57 -5.89
C VAL A 77 20.07 -8.46 -7.36
N SER A 78 19.30 -7.73 -8.16
CA SER A 78 19.70 -7.32 -9.51
C SER A 78 19.41 -5.84 -9.71
N TYR A 79 20.31 -4.98 -9.23
CA TYR A 79 20.16 -3.53 -9.34
C TYR A 79 21.50 -2.87 -9.69
N PRO A 80 21.49 -1.76 -10.46
CA PRO A 80 22.69 -0.97 -10.71
C PRO A 80 23.30 -0.44 -9.41
N THR A 81 24.63 -0.30 -9.38
CA THR A 81 25.35 0.16 -8.18
C THR A 81 24.86 1.51 -7.65
N THR A 82 24.47 2.41 -8.55
CA THR A 82 23.98 3.76 -8.23
C THR A 82 22.47 3.86 -8.08
N GLU A 83 21.73 2.76 -8.27
CA GLU A 83 20.26 2.70 -8.20
C GLU A 83 19.82 1.63 -7.20
N ASN A 84 20.46 1.65 -6.04
CA ASN A 84 20.39 0.62 -5.02
C ASN A 84 19.24 0.88 -4.02
N PRO A 85 18.89 -0.09 -3.14
CA PRO A 85 17.77 0.06 -2.20
C PRO A 85 17.78 1.32 -1.31
N PRO A 86 18.92 1.84 -0.80
CA PRO A 86 18.94 3.09 -0.05
C PRO A 86 18.26 4.26 -0.76
N ASN A 87 18.34 4.33 -2.09
CA ASN A 87 17.73 5.39 -2.87
C ASN A 87 16.20 5.39 -2.83
N ALA A 88 15.54 4.34 -2.30
CA ALA A 88 14.10 4.31 -2.15
C ALA A 88 13.57 5.12 -0.96
N ILE A 89 14.45 5.55 -0.07
CA ILE A 89 14.10 6.13 1.24
C ILE A 89 15.07 7.25 1.64
N ASP A 90 15.71 7.90 0.66
CA ASP A 90 16.74 8.92 0.89
C ASP A 90 16.16 10.35 0.93
N GLY A 91 14.87 10.52 0.68
CA GLY A 91 14.18 11.80 0.67
C GLY A 91 14.40 12.60 -0.61
N SER A 92 14.86 11.98 -1.70
CA SER A 92 15.20 12.63 -2.96
C SER A 92 14.42 12.04 -4.13
N LEU A 93 13.67 12.91 -4.82
CA LEU A 93 13.00 12.55 -6.07
C LEU A 93 13.96 12.43 -7.27
N SER A 94 15.24 12.80 -7.08
CA SER A 94 16.28 12.80 -8.12
C SER A 94 17.07 11.49 -8.20
N SER A 95 16.99 10.67 -7.14
CA SER A 95 17.53 9.32 -7.05
C SER A 95 16.41 8.30 -7.28
N LYS A 96 16.80 7.05 -7.56
CA LYS A 96 15.84 5.96 -7.69
C LYS A 96 16.41 4.64 -7.21
N TYR A 97 15.53 3.80 -6.67
CA TYR A 97 15.78 2.38 -6.59
C TYR A 97 15.22 1.71 -7.85
N LEU A 98 16.05 0.94 -8.55
CA LEU A 98 15.64 0.11 -9.67
C LEU A 98 16.04 -1.34 -9.38
N ASN A 99 15.17 -2.30 -9.65
CA ASN A 99 15.51 -3.72 -9.53
C ASN A 99 14.97 -4.53 -10.71
N PHE A 100 15.84 -5.29 -11.36
CA PHE A 100 15.52 -6.19 -12.45
C PHE A 100 14.93 -7.52 -11.96
N GLY A 101 15.06 -7.86 -10.67
CA GLY A 101 14.62 -9.13 -10.10
C GLY A 101 15.44 -10.31 -10.59
N ASP A 102 14.77 -11.42 -10.92
CA ASP A 102 15.37 -12.65 -11.43
C ASP A 102 15.80 -12.57 -12.91
N SER A 103 15.44 -11.50 -13.62
CA SER A 103 16.05 -11.17 -14.90
C SER A 103 17.36 -10.42 -14.68
N SER A 104 18.50 -11.10 -14.72
CA SER A 104 19.81 -10.45 -14.66
C SER A 104 20.03 -9.54 -15.87
N SER A 105 20.00 -8.21 -15.67
CA SER A 105 20.44 -7.15 -16.62
C SER A 105 19.93 -7.22 -18.09
N GLY A 106 18.96 -8.07 -18.40
CA GLY A 106 18.46 -8.28 -19.75
C GLY A 106 17.40 -9.37 -19.77
N CYS A 107 16.21 -9.04 -20.27
CA CYS A 107 14.98 -9.86 -20.33
C CYS A 107 15.13 -11.20 -21.05
N SER A 108 15.84 -12.16 -20.48
CA SER A 108 15.95 -13.51 -21.04
C SER A 108 15.53 -14.52 -19.99
N GLY A 109 14.22 -14.66 -19.75
CA GLY A 109 13.66 -15.80 -19.01
C GLY A 109 12.77 -15.50 -17.80
N SER A 110 12.79 -14.28 -17.25
CA SER A 110 11.83 -13.90 -16.19
C SER A 110 10.47 -13.58 -16.79
N SER A 111 9.43 -14.24 -16.30
CA SER A 111 8.05 -13.94 -16.66
C SER A 111 7.52 -12.68 -15.96
N SER A 112 8.25 -12.14 -14.97
CA SER A 112 7.80 -11.00 -14.17
C SER A 112 8.99 -10.21 -13.59
N PRO A 113 9.80 -9.51 -14.43
CA PRO A 113 10.96 -8.75 -13.99
C PRO A 113 10.64 -7.77 -12.86
N GLY A 114 11.50 -7.66 -11.86
CA GLY A 114 11.33 -6.72 -10.74
C GLY A 114 10.16 -7.04 -9.79
N ILE A 115 9.32 -8.03 -10.06
CA ILE A 115 8.29 -8.48 -9.11
C ILE A 115 8.94 -9.31 -8.00
N ASN A 116 8.36 -9.25 -6.81
CA ASN A 116 8.90 -9.76 -5.55
C ASN A 116 10.26 -9.13 -5.16
N THR A 117 10.61 -7.99 -5.76
CA THR A 117 11.77 -7.20 -5.32
C THR A 117 11.35 -6.15 -4.32
N GLY A 118 12.32 -5.57 -3.62
CA GLY A 118 12.07 -4.51 -2.67
C GLY A 118 13.19 -4.38 -1.67
N PHE A 119 12.88 -3.80 -0.52
CA PHE A 119 13.85 -3.50 0.52
C PHE A 119 13.26 -3.81 1.89
N TYR A 120 14.12 -3.86 2.89
CA TYR A 120 13.72 -3.86 4.28
C TYR A 120 14.42 -2.74 5.03
N VAL A 121 13.79 -2.32 6.12
CA VAL A 121 14.25 -1.24 6.98
C VAL A 121 14.05 -1.62 8.44
N THR A 122 15.01 -1.22 9.27
CA THR A 122 14.91 -1.28 10.73
C THR A 122 14.90 0.16 11.24
N PRO A 123 13.73 0.72 11.61
CA PRO A 123 13.67 2.06 12.18
C PRO A 123 14.60 2.17 13.40
N THR A 124 15.33 3.28 13.50
CA THR A 124 16.28 3.53 14.60
C THR A 124 15.69 4.44 15.68
N ILE A 125 14.48 4.97 15.46
CA ILE A 125 13.80 5.93 16.34
C ILE A 125 13.28 5.29 17.64
N SER A 126 13.11 3.97 17.67
CA SER A 126 12.60 3.20 18.81
C SER A 126 12.96 1.71 18.65
N SER A 127 12.75 0.91 19.70
CA SER A 127 12.91 -0.55 19.61
C SER A 127 11.85 -1.19 18.71
N SER A 128 10.68 -0.59 18.59
CA SER A 128 9.61 -1.03 17.68
C SER A 128 8.67 0.13 17.36
N SER A 129 7.99 0.06 16.21
CA SER A 129 7.03 1.06 15.75
C SER A 129 5.80 0.38 15.14
N VAL A 130 4.73 1.12 14.88
CA VAL A 130 3.52 0.65 14.20
C VAL A 130 3.42 1.38 12.84
N ALA A 131 3.55 0.64 11.74
CA ALA A 131 3.31 1.18 10.40
C ALA A 131 1.80 1.20 10.09
N VAL A 132 1.31 2.31 9.53
CA VAL A 132 -0.11 2.56 9.21
C VAL A 132 -0.33 3.21 7.84
N GLY A 133 0.74 3.48 7.10
CA GLY A 133 0.61 4.03 5.76
C GLY A 133 1.86 3.87 4.88
N LEU A 134 1.65 4.08 3.59
CA LEU A 134 2.67 4.11 2.55
C LEU A 134 2.49 5.35 1.68
N LEU A 135 3.60 5.98 1.30
CA LEU A 135 3.63 7.06 0.31
C LEU A 135 4.75 6.81 -0.70
N PHE A 136 4.39 6.68 -1.97
CA PHE A 136 5.35 6.45 -3.04
C PHE A 136 5.63 7.72 -3.84
N ALA A 137 6.81 7.79 -4.44
CA ALA A 137 7.10 8.69 -5.53
C ALA A 137 7.64 7.94 -6.76
N THR A 138 7.20 8.38 -7.92
CA THR A 138 7.61 7.79 -9.18
C THR A 138 9.04 8.17 -9.57
N ALA A 139 9.78 7.27 -10.23
CA ALA A 139 11.13 7.56 -10.70
C ALA A 139 11.14 8.31 -12.05
N ALA A 140 12.33 8.65 -12.55
CA ALA A 140 12.50 9.44 -13.77
C ALA A 140 12.26 8.70 -15.10
N ASP A 141 12.57 7.40 -15.23
CA ASP A 141 12.78 6.82 -16.57
C ASP A 141 11.49 6.58 -17.37
N THR A 142 10.58 5.74 -16.87
CA THR A 142 9.41 5.29 -17.64
C THR A 142 8.27 4.82 -16.72
N PRO A 143 7.01 5.17 -17.03
CA PRO A 143 5.85 4.74 -16.25
C PRO A 143 5.63 3.22 -16.26
N ASN A 144 6.09 2.51 -17.29
CA ASN A 144 5.89 1.06 -17.42
C ASN A 144 6.57 0.23 -16.32
N ARG A 145 7.51 0.83 -15.59
CA ARG A 145 8.24 0.21 -14.47
C ARG A 145 7.68 0.63 -13.10
N ASP A 146 6.62 1.42 -13.06
CA ASP A 146 6.05 1.88 -11.79
C ASP A 146 5.44 0.71 -11.00
N PRO A 147 5.69 0.61 -9.68
CA PRO A 147 5.05 -0.39 -8.84
C PRO A 147 3.58 -0.03 -8.62
N ILE A 148 2.67 -0.96 -8.93
CA ILE A 148 1.22 -0.73 -8.79
C ILE A 148 0.70 -1.30 -7.47
N THR A 149 1.18 -2.48 -7.09
CA THR A 149 0.84 -3.10 -5.81
C THR A 149 2.06 -3.59 -5.07
N VAL A 150 1.92 -3.65 -3.75
CA VAL A 150 2.96 -4.07 -2.81
C VAL A 150 2.42 -4.94 -1.69
N THR A 151 3.31 -5.64 -1.00
CA THR A 151 3.11 -6.03 0.40
C THR A 151 4.00 -5.19 1.32
N LEU A 152 3.48 -4.90 2.50
CA LEU A 152 4.27 -4.46 3.65
C LEU A 152 4.14 -5.52 4.73
N GLU A 153 5.27 -5.95 5.28
CA GLU A 153 5.34 -6.99 6.29
C GLU A 153 6.24 -6.55 7.44
N GLY A 154 5.94 -7.03 8.65
CA GLY A 154 6.71 -6.72 9.86
C GLY A 154 7.37 -7.95 10.45
N THR A 155 8.52 -7.75 11.11
CA THR A 155 9.16 -8.79 11.92
C THR A 155 9.81 -8.20 13.17
N ASN A 156 9.96 -9.04 14.20
CA ASN A 156 10.73 -8.74 15.40
C ASN A 156 12.10 -9.42 15.38
N ALA A 157 12.47 -10.10 14.29
CA ALA A 157 13.82 -10.58 14.09
C ALA A 157 14.80 -9.42 13.90
N THR A 158 16.03 -9.58 14.38
CA THR A 158 17.07 -8.55 14.32
C THR A 158 18.30 -9.08 13.60
N GLY A 159 19.00 -8.18 12.90
CA GLY A 159 20.26 -8.48 12.23
C GLY A 159 20.09 -8.95 10.78
N THR A 160 21.03 -8.52 9.93
CA THR A 160 20.99 -8.68 8.46
C THR A 160 20.83 -10.14 8.01
N ALA A 161 21.49 -11.10 8.67
CA ALA A 161 21.38 -12.51 8.31
C ALA A 161 19.96 -13.07 8.51
N ALA A 162 19.33 -12.72 9.63
CA ALA A 162 17.95 -13.12 9.89
C ALA A 162 17.01 -12.46 8.88
N LEU A 163 17.16 -11.15 8.62
CA LEU A 163 16.28 -10.40 7.72
C LEU A 163 16.39 -10.88 6.25
N ASN A 164 17.57 -11.34 5.83
CA ASN A 164 17.80 -11.82 4.46
C ASN A 164 17.31 -13.26 4.20
N SER A 165 17.38 -14.17 5.18
CA SER A 165 17.20 -15.61 4.88
C SER A 165 16.52 -16.45 5.97
N GLY A 166 16.13 -15.87 7.12
CA GLY A 166 15.65 -16.64 8.27
C GLY A 166 14.51 -16.05 9.08
N SER A 167 13.95 -14.89 8.68
CA SER A 167 12.89 -14.23 9.45
C SER A 167 11.49 -14.68 9.03
N SER A 168 10.62 -14.88 10.02
CA SER A 168 9.17 -14.91 9.78
C SER A 168 8.65 -13.48 9.65
N TRP A 169 8.02 -13.20 8.52
CA TRP A 169 7.42 -11.91 8.19
C TRP A 169 5.90 -12.00 8.37
N THR A 170 5.31 -11.05 9.08
CA THR A 170 3.86 -10.94 9.28
C THR A 170 3.31 -9.93 8.31
N LEU A 171 2.36 -10.31 7.46
CA LEU A 171 1.71 -9.40 6.53
C LEU A 171 0.94 -8.32 7.28
N ILE A 172 1.22 -7.06 6.96
CA ILE A 172 0.54 -5.87 7.51
C ILE A 172 -0.40 -5.27 6.46
N TYR A 173 0.08 -5.19 5.22
CA TYR A 173 -0.64 -4.59 4.11
C TYR A 173 -0.37 -5.35 2.82
N SER A 174 -1.40 -5.55 2.01
CA SER A 174 -1.28 -5.97 0.61
C SER A 174 -2.26 -5.14 -0.21
N GLY A 175 -1.75 -4.36 -1.14
CA GLY A 175 -2.60 -3.41 -1.86
C GLY A 175 -1.85 -2.45 -2.75
N SER A 176 -2.51 -1.35 -3.09
CA SER A 176 -2.00 -0.32 -4.01
C SER A 176 -0.81 0.44 -3.42
N THR A 177 0.03 1.00 -4.30
CA THR A 177 1.01 2.04 -3.96
C THR A 177 0.43 3.45 -4.03
N GLY A 178 -0.80 3.60 -4.52
CA GLY A 178 -1.40 4.88 -4.93
C GLY A 178 -1.10 5.25 -6.38
N ILE A 179 -0.26 4.50 -7.08
CA ILE A 179 0.00 4.67 -8.52
C ILE A 179 -1.11 3.98 -9.32
N SER A 180 -1.74 4.71 -10.24
CA SER A 180 -2.77 4.15 -11.13
C SER A 180 -2.17 3.17 -12.14
N SER A 181 -2.85 2.02 -12.33
CA SER A 181 -2.47 1.02 -13.33
C SER A 181 -2.72 1.48 -14.77
N SER A 182 -3.63 2.45 -14.98
CA SER A 182 -4.07 2.88 -16.31
C SER A 182 -3.58 4.27 -16.72
N THR A 183 -3.16 5.12 -15.77
CA THR A 183 -2.79 6.51 -16.03
C THR A 183 -1.48 6.88 -15.34
N ASP A 184 -0.53 7.47 -16.08
CA ASP A 184 0.74 7.93 -15.51
C ASP A 184 0.51 9.18 -14.64
N PRO A 185 0.83 9.16 -13.34
CA PRO A 185 0.71 10.35 -12.48
C PRO A 185 1.80 11.40 -12.74
N GLY A 186 2.76 11.12 -13.62
CA GLY A 186 3.94 11.95 -13.88
C GLY A 186 5.22 11.30 -13.33
N ARG A 187 6.36 11.96 -13.52
CA ARG A 187 7.70 11.49 -13.11
C ARG A 187 8.23 12.33 -11.96
N GLN A 188 9.01 11.70 -11.08
CA GLN A 188 9.62 12.36 -9.92
C GLN A 188 8.57 13.11 -9.10
N THR A 189 7.44 12.46 -8.84
CA THR A 189 6.30 13.06 -8.13
C THR A 189 5.71 12.08 -7.12
N TYR A 190 5.27 12.60 -5.99
CA TYR A 190 4.54 11.83 -4.99
C TYR A 190 3.12 11.52 -5.48
N VAL A 191 2.63 10.32 -5.14
CA VAL A 191 1.23 9.93 -5.39
C VAL A 191 0.39 10.00 -4.11
N SER A 192 -0.88 9.58 -4.18
CA SER A 192 -1.75 9.56 -3.01
C SER A 192 -1.26 8.55 -1.98
N GLN A 193 -1.13 8.99 -0.73
CA GLN A 193 -0.82 8.12 0.41
C GLN A 193 -1.88 7.01 0.54
N GLN A 194 -1.42 5.80 0.82
CA GLN A 194 -2.26 4.67 1.16
C GLN A 194 -2.23 4.46 2.67
N SER A 195 -3.40 4.47 3.31
CA SER A 195 -3.54 4.23 4.75
C SER A 195 -4.19 2.87 5.01
N PHE A 196 -3.77 2.21 6.08
CA PHE A 196 -4.28 0.91 6.49
C PHE A 196 -4.27 0.76 8.00
N SER A 197 -5.06 -0.18 8.51
CA SER A 197 -5.11 -0.50 9.94
C SER A 197 -4.04 -1.51 10.31
N ASN A 198 -3.24 -1.17 11.32
CA ASN A 198 -2.32 -2.07 11.99
C ASN A 198 -2.23 -1.64 13.46
N THR A 199 -2.24 -2.61 14.36
CA THR A 199 -2.11 -2.37 15.81
C THR A 199 -0.91 -3.11 16.40
N ILE A 200 -0.11 -3.76 15.57
CA ILE A 200 1.05 -4.56 15.99
C ILE A 200 2.32 -3.77 15.70
N ALA A 201 3.15 -3.63 16.74
CA ALA A 201 4.45 -3.00 16.62
C ALA A 201 5.53 -4.01 16.17
N PHE A 202 6.42 -3.60 15.27
CA PHE A 202 7.52 -4.41 14.76
C PHE A 202 8.85 -3.67 14.84
N GLN A 203 9.94 -4.42 14.94
CA GLN A 203 11.31 -3.89 14.93
C GLN A 203 11.80 -3.58 13.50
N SER A 204 11.36 -4.37 12.52
CA SER A 204 11.76 -4.20 11.12
C SER A 204 10.56 -4.40 10.19
N TYR A 205 10.64 -3.76 9.02
CA TYR A 205 9.65 -3.87 7.96
C TYR A 205 10.30 -4.29 6.64
N ARG A 206 9.56 -5.04 5.84
CA ARG A 206 9.92 -5.38 4.46
C ARG A 206 8.80 -4.94 3.54
N LEU A 207 9.18 -4.28 2.46
CA LEU A 207 8.28 -3.89 1.38
C LEU A 207 8.65 -4.68 0.13
N LEU A 208 7.68 -5.35 -0.49
CA LEU A 208 7.87 -6.10 -1.72
C LEU A 208 6.88 -5.65 -2.79
N ILE A 209 7.36 -5.53 -4.03
CA ILE A 209 6.52 -5.21 -5.18
C ILE A 209 5.80 -6.46 -5.65
N THR A 210 4.47 -6.41 -5.77
CA THR A 210 3.65 -7.54 -6.22
C THR A 210 3.08 -7.36 -7.63
N SER A 211 3.04 -6.12 -8.14
CA SER A 211 2.74 -5.86 -9.55
C SER A 211 3.31 -4.52 -9.99
N LYS A 212 3.38 -4.31 -11.31
CA LYS A 212 3.83 -3.07 -11.93
C LYS A 212 2.98 -2.75 -13.16
N ARG A 213 3.08 -1.51 -13.66
CA ARG A 213 2.18 -0.99 -14.71
C ARG A 213 2.30 -1.75 -16.02
N GLY A 214 3.53 -1.99 -16.47
CA GLY A 214 3.83 -2.59 -17.77
C GLY A 214 4.68 -3.85 -17.65
N THR A 215 5.26 -4.26 -18.78
CA THR A 215 6.03 -5.51 -18.90
C THR A 215 7.53 -5.26 -19.07
N GLU A 216 8.02 -4.09 -18.68
CA GLU A 216 9.42 -3.70 -18.78
C GLU A 216 10.37 -4.62 -17.99
N ASN A 217 11.67 -4.48 -18.18
CA ASN A 217 12.68 -5.37 -17.59
C ASN A 217 12.93 -5.19 -16.09
N SER A 218 12.23 -4.29 -15.42
CA SER A 218 12.50 -3.92 -14.02
C SER A 218 11.31 -3.24 -13.37
N VAL A 219 11.43 -2.94 -12.08
CA VAL A 219 10.61 -2.00 -11.34
C VAL A 219 11.50 -0.85 -10.87
N GLN A 220 10.95 0.36 -10.77
CA GLN A 220 11.64 1.52 -10.23
C GLN A 220 10.73 2.48 -9.47
N TYR A 221 11.28 3.17 -8.49
CA TYR A 221 10.61 4.23 -7.74
C TYR A 221 11.66 5.15 -7.10
N ALA A 222 11.31 6.43 -6.95
CA ALA A 222 12.19 7.40 -6.32
C ALA A 222 12.06 7.32 -4.80
N GLU A 223 10.84 7.22 -4.27
CA GLU A 223 10.61 7.15 -2.83
C GLU A 223 9.54 6.10 -2.48
N ALA A 224 9.66 5.52 -1.29
CA ALA A 224 8.71 4.62 -0.67
C ALA A 224 8.73 4.83 0.86
N HIS A 225 7.95 5.81 1.34
CA HIS A 225 7.86 6.12 2.77
C HIS A 225 6.96 5.13 3.48
N ILE A 226 7.44 4.57 4.59
CA ILE A 226 6.64 3.80 5.54
C ILE A 226 6.26 4.75 6.68
N ILE A 227 4.97 5.01 6.82
CA ILE A 227 4.41 5.99 7.74
C ILE A 227 3.90 5.25 8.97
N GLY A 228 4.23 5.74 10.16
CA GLY A 228 3.93 5.06 11.41
C GLY A 228 4.03 5.95 12.64
N TYR A 229 3.82 5.33 13.81
CA TYR A 229 4.00 5.94 15.13
C TYR A 229 4.70 4.96 16.09
N ILE A 230 5.14 5.48 17.23
CA ILE A 230 5.74 4.71 18.34
C ILE A 230 4.80 4.70 19.54
#